data_AF-A0A2Z6AM49-F1
#
_entry.id   AF-A0A2Z6AM49-F1
#
_cell.length_a   1.000
_cell.length_b   1.000
_cell.length_c   1.000
_cell.angle_alpha   90.00
_cell.angle_beta   90.00
_cell.angle_gamma   90.00
#
_symmetry.space_group_name_H-M   'P 1'
#
loop_
_entity.id
_entity.type
_entity.pdbx_description
1 polymer ?
#
loop_
_entity_poly.entity_id
_entity_poly.type
_entity_poly.pdbx_seq_one_letter_code
_entity_poly.pdbx_strand_id
1 'polypeptide(L)'
;MMRTWMHSSATGALIAGLLLSPALAQTSPPEWEQPEVIRQGAEPMHATFDGFETRAAALSGDVARSRYHLSLDGAWQFHFSPNPESRPVDFYRPDFDTSAWGTIKVPGIWQAEGHGRPFSSAAAIPSRATSRRSTTA
;
A
#
# COMPACT_ATOMS: atom_id res chain seq x y z
N MET A 1 50.22 34.77 62.87
CA MET A 1 50.16 35.75 61.76
C MET A 1 50.47 35.03 60.46
N MET A 2 49.53 35.08 59.50
CA MET A 2 49.71 35.03 58.02
C MET A 2 50.26 33.71 57.42
N ARG A 3 49.41 32.79 56.93
CA ARG A 3 48.77 32.68 55.58
C ARG A 3 49.74 32.48 54.41
N THR A 4 49.79 31.25 53.86
CA THR A 4 49.77 31.00 52.41
C THR A 4 49.34 29.56 52.07
N TRP A 5 48.55 29.45 51.01
CA TRP A 5 47.77 28.30 50.54
C TRP A 5 48.50 27.56 49.41
N MET A 6 48.40 26.23 49.35
CA MET A 6 48.41 25.47 48.08
C MET A 6 47.40 24.32 48.17
N HIS A 7 46.28 24.49 47.49
CA HIS A 7 45.28 23.44 47.29
C HIS A 7 45.67 22.71 46.01
N SER A 8 46.10 21.45 46.12
CA SER A 8 46.19 20.59 44.94
C SER A 8 44.78 20.12 44.61
N SER A 9 44.30 20.60 43.48
CA SER A 9 43.04 20.18 42.86
C SER A 9 43.20 18.75 42.34
N ALA A 10 42.31 17.85 42.74
CA ALA A 10 42.09 16.59 42.04
C ALA A 10 40.63 16.58 41.58
N THR A 11 40.44 17.08 40.36
CA THR A 11 39.19 17.10 39.61
C THR A 11 38.79 15.66 39.29
N GLY A 12 37.96 15.06 40.13
CA GLY A 12 37.28 13.80 39.81
C GLY A 12 36.08 14.10 38.91
N ALA A 13 36.30 14.20 37.61
CA ALA A 13 35.22 14.32 36.64
C ALA A 13 34.44 12.99 36.58
N LEU A 14 33.31 12.93 37.30
CA LEU A 14 32.28 11.92 37.08
C LEU A 14 31.63 12.21 35.72
N ILE A 15 32.11 11.53 34.68
CA ILE A 15 31.46 11.51 33.37
C ILE A 15 30.13 10.76 33.57
N ALA A 16 29.04 11.51 33.71
CA ALA A 16 27.69 11.00 33.59
C ALA A 16 27.52 10.50 32.16
N GLY A 17 27.63 9.19 31.96
CA GLY A 17 27.30 8.54 30.70
C GLY A 17 25.82 8.71 30.40
N LEU A 18 25.49 9.76 29.66
CA LEU A 18 24.19 9.92 29.03
C LEU A 18 24.06 8.78 28.01
N LEU A 19 23.35 7.71 28.38
CA LEU A 19 22.95 6.68 27.45
C LEU A 19 22.10 7.35 26.37
N LEU A 20 22.71 7.65 25.22
CA LEU A 20 21.96 7.90 23.99
C LEU A 20 21.25 6.59 23.65
N SER A 21 20.02 6.44 24.13
CA SER A 21 19.10 5.46 23.56
C SER A 21 18.95 5.83 22.08
N PRO A 22 19.35 4.97 21.13
CA PRO A 22 19.02 5.22 19.74
C PRO A 22 17.50 5.21 19.64
N ALA A 23 16.91 6.35 19.26
CA ALA A 23 15.51 6.38 18.87
C ALA A 23 15.39 5.42 17.69
N LEU A 24 14.74 4.26 17.92
CA LEU A 24 14.36 3.39 16.84
C LEU A 24 13.48 4.22 15.90
N ALA A 25 13.98 4.48 14.69
CA ALA A 25 13.19 5.11 13.66
C ALA A 25 11.95 4.24 13.44
N GLN A 26 10.79 4.72 13.88
CA GLN A 26 9.53 4.05 13.59
C GLN A 26 9.27 4.23 12.11
N THR A 27 9.33 3.14 11.35
CA THR A 27 8.84 3.13 9.97
C THR A 27 7.33 3.22 10.05
N SER A 28 6.74 4.24 9.41
CA SER A 28 5.28 4.34 9.33
C SER A 28 4.69 3.09 8.67
N PRO A 29 3.51 2.61 9.12
CA PRO A 29 2.84 1.49 8.47
C PRO A 29 2.53 1.83 7.01
N PRO A 30 2.29 0.84 6.13
CA PRO A 30 1.93 1.13 4.75
C PRO A 30 0.63 1.93 4.68
N GLU A 31 0.44 2.67 3.58
CA GLU A 31 -0.66 3.61 3.41
C GLU A 31 -2.05 2.97 3.54
N TRP A 32 -2.18 1.69 3.18
CA TRP A 32 -3.44 0.94 3.30
C TRP A 32 -3.82 0.56 4.74
N GLU A 33 -2.93 0.78 5.72
CA GLU A 33 -3.23 0.68 7.17
C GLU A 33 -3.48 2.05 7.82
N GLN A 34 -3.39 3.15 7.07
CA GLN A 34 -3.56 4.52 7.56
C GLN A 34 -4.94 5.09 7.17
N PRO A 35 -5.94 5.11 8.06
CA PRO A 35 -7.30 5.54 7.72
C PRO A 35 -7.44 7.00 7.28
N GLU A 36 -6.49 7.85 7.67
CA GLU A 36 -6.38 9.25 7.23
C GLU A 36 -5.93 9.40 5.77
N VAL A 37 -5.29 8.36 5.20
CA VAL A 37 -4.83 8.35 3.82
C VAL A 37 -5.88 7.69 2.93
N ILE A 38 -6.84 8.49 2.45
CA ILE A 38 -7.93 8.00 1.59
C ILE A 38 -7.63 8.07 0.08
N ARG A 39 -6.60 8.83 -0.33
CA ARG A 39 -6.17 9.02 -1.73
C ARG A 39 -4.77 9.61 -1.81
N GLN A 40 -4.00 9.23 -2.83
CA GLN A 40 -2.73 9.86 -3.20
C GLN A 40 -2.71 10.06 -4.71
N GLY A 41 -2.27 11.22 -5.19
CA GLY A 41 -2.14 11.51 -6.64
C GLY A 41 -3.45 11.60 -7.45
N ALA A 42 -4.61 11.37 -6.84
CA ALA A 42 -5.89 11.47 -7.54
C ALA A 42 -6.28 12.93 -7.84
N GLU A 43 -7.02 13.15 -8.92
CA GLU A 43 -7.59 14.45 -9.30
C GLU A 43 -8.79 14.85 -8.42
N PRO A 44 -9.10 16.15 -8.26
CA PRO A 44 -10.27 16.60 -7.50
C PRO A 44 -11.58 16.02 -8.06
N MET A 45 -12.57 15.80 -7.20
CA MET A 45 -13.88 15.31 -7.64
C MET A 45 -14.54 16.32 -8.58
N HIS A 46 -15.10 15.83 -9.68
CA HIS A 46 -15.87 16.61 -10.65
C HIS A 46 -17.03 15.77 -11.20
N ALA A 47 -17.98 16.40 -11.90
CA ALA A 47 -19.04 15.68 -12.60
C ALA A 47 -18.47 14.84 -13.75
N THR A 48 -19.05 13.68 -14.05
CA THR A 48 -18.61 12.86 -15.18
C THR A 48 -18.85 13.59 -16.50
N PHE A 49 -17.84 13.61 -17.37
CA PHE A 49 -17.95 14.07 -18.75
C PHE A 49 -17.00 13.28 -19.64
N ASP A 50 -17.39 13.09 -20.89
CA ASP A 50 -16.57 12.45 -21.91
C ASP A 50 -16.21 13.46 -22.99
N GLY A 51 -14.97 13.39 -23.47
CA GLY A 51 -14.52 14.22 -24.58
C GLY A 51 -15.11 13.71 -25.89
N PHE A 52 -15.58 14.61 -26.74
CA PHE A 52 -15.96 14.33 -28.13
C PHE A 52 -15.42 15.42 -29.04
N GLU A 53 -15.17 15.09 -30.30
CA GLU A 53 -14.61 16.00 -31.30
C GLU A 53 -15.65 16.98 -31.83
N THR A 54 -16.92 16.59 -31.80
CA THR A 54 -18.03 17.36 -32.35
C THR A 54 -19.26 17.26 -31.46
N ARG A 55 -20.13 18.28 -31.55
CA ARG A 55 -21.43 18.27 -30.88
C ARG A 55 -22.30 17.09 -31.32
N ALA A 56 -22.25 16.71 -32.60
CA ALA A 56 -23.03 15.59 -33.12
C ALA A 56 -22.59 14.26 -32.49
N ALA A 57 -21.27 14.04 -32.35
CA ALA A 57 -20.73 12.88 -31.65
C ALA A 57 -21.13 12.89 -30.17
N ALA A 58 -21.02 14.03 -29.49
CA ALA A 58 -21.44 14.16 -28.09
C ALA A 58 -22.93 13.83 -27.88
N LEU A 59 -23.80 14.25 -28.81
CA LEU A 59 -25.24 13.95 -28.75
C LEU A 59 -25.57 12.48 -29.02
N SER A 60 -24.68 11.72 -29.67
CA SER A 60 -24.87 10.28 -29.83
C SER A 60 -24.73 9.52 -28.49
N GLY A 61 -23.98 10.09 -27.54
CA GLY A 61 -23.72 9.49 -26.22
C GLY A 61 -22.80 8.26 -26.24
N ASP A 62 -22.30 7.85 -27.41
CA ASP A 62 -21.45 6.66 -27.55
C ASP A 62 -19.98 7.02 -27.37
N VAL A 63 -19.51 6.98 -26.11
CA VAL A 63 -18.13 7.29 -25.72
C VAL A 63 -17.11 6.41 -26.44
N ALA A 64 -17.46 5.16 -26.76
CA ALA A 64 -16.56 4.23 -27.45
C ALA A 64 -16.21 4.69 -28.88
N ARG A 65 -17.00 5.61 -29.45
CA ARG A 65 -16.74 6.22 -30.77
C ARG A 65 -15.90 7.49 -30.70
N SER A 66 -15.62 8.01 -29.51
CA SER A 66 -14.75 9.17 -29.35
C SER A 66 -13.29 8.80 -29.57
N ARG A 67 -12.55 9.61 -30.32
CA ARG A 67 -11.09 9.51 -30.47
C ARG A 67 -10.33 9.76 -29.17
N TYR A 68 -10.98 10.39 -28.19
CA TYR A 68 -10.40 10.65 -26.88
C TYR A 68 -10.64 9.48 -25.91
N HIS A 69 -11.30 8.42 -26.37
CA HIS A 69 -11.54 7.22 -25.61
C HIS A 69 -10.66 6.07 -26.08
N LEU A 70 -10.05 5.39 -25.12
CA LEU A 70 -9.35 4.13 -25.32
C LEU A 70 -9.74 3.20 -24.17
N SER A 71 -10.46 2.12 -24.48
CA SER A 71 -10.74 1.08 -23.49
C SER A 71 -9.47 0.29 -23.19
N LEU A 72 -9.26 -0.03 -21.91
CA LEU A 72 -8.22 -0.95 -21.45
C LEU A 72 -8.83 -2.27 -20.96
N ASP A 73 -10.11 -2.51 -21.24
CA ASP A 73 -10.77 -3.79 -20.95
C ASP A 73 -10.17 -4.89 -21.82
N GLY A 74 -10.09 -6.11 -21.29
CA GLY A 74 -9.53 -7.25 -22.01
C GLY A 74 -8.74 -8.19 -21.11
N ALA A 75 -7.80 -8.91 -21.72
CA ALA A 75 -6.93 -9.84 -21.01
C ALA A 75 -5.71 -9.11 -20.45
N TRP A 76 -5.48 -9.25 -19.14
CA TRP A 76 -4.33 -8.68 -18.44
C TRP A 76 -3.46 -9.79 -17.89
N GLN A 77 -2.14 -9.64 -17.96
CA GLN A 77 -1.24 -10.56 -17.26
C GLN A 77 -1.43 -10.43 -15.75
N PHE A 78 -1.60 -11.56 -15.07
CA PHE A 78 -2.06 -11.59 -13.70
C PHE A 78 -1.33 -12.66 -12.87
N HIS A 79 -0.91 -12.27 -11.66
CA HIS A 79 -0.30 -13.14 -10.68
C HIS A 79 -0.94 -12.93 -9.31
N PHE A 80 -1.59 -13.97 -8.78
CA PHE A 80 -2.20 -13.93 -7.45
C PHE A 80 -1.17 -14.21 -6.35
N SER A 81 -1.09 -13.34 -5.35
CA SER A 81 -0.25 -13.53 -4.16
C SER A 81 -1.14 -13.55 -2.90
N PRO A 82 -1.01 -14.55 -1.99
CA PRO A 82 -1.88 -14.68 -0.83
C PRO A 82 -1.70 -13.58 0.23
N ASN A 83 -0.57 -12.88 0.21
CA ASN A 83 -0.28 -11.73 1.07
C ASN A 83 0.69 -10.77 0.36
N PRO A 84 0.78 -9.49 0.79
CA PRO A 84 1.67 -8.52 0.18
C PRO A 84 3.14 -8.96 0.17
N GLU A 85 3.62 -9.64 1.20
CA GLU A 85 5.03 -10.04 1.34
C GLU A 85 5.45 -11.11 0.33
N SER A 86 4.50 -11.92 -0.15
CA SER A 86 4.70 -12.98 -1.15
C SER A 86 4.66 -12.50 -2.59
N ARG A 87 4.39 -11.20 -2.83
CA ARG A 87 4.36 -10.66 -4.20
C ARG A 87 5.77 -10.58 -4.80
N PRO A 88 5.93 -10.74 -6.13
CA PRO A 88 7.19 -10.40 -6.78
C PRO A 88 7.48 -8.90 -6.57
N VAL A 89 8.59 -8.55 -5.90
CA VAL A 89 8.83 -7.17 -5.40
C VAL A 89 8.92 -6.15 -6.54
N ASP A 90 9.55 -6.51 -7.65
CA ASP A 90 9.89 -5.62 -8.75
C ASP A 90 8.92 -5.71 -9.94
N PHE A 91 7.73 -6.27 -9.74
CA PHE A 91 6.76 -6.53 -10.81
C PHE A 91 6.30 -5.29 -11.60
N TYR A 92 6.44 -4.11 -11.00
CA TYR A 92 6.04 -2.83 -11.59
C TYR A 92 7.07 -2.30 -12.61
N ARG A 93 8.28 -2.88 -12.65
CA ARG A 93 9.31 -2.42 -13.57
C ARG A 93 8.96 -2.80 -15.02
N PRO A 94 9.18 -1.91 -16.01
CA PRO A 94 8.86 -2.21 -17.41
C PRO A 94 9.60 -3.41 -17.99
N ASP A 95 10.77 -3.76 -17.43
CA ASP A 95 11.63 -4.86 -17.85
C ASP A 95 11.42 -6.15 -17.03
N PHE A 96 10.45 -6.20 -16.13
CA PHE A 96 10.15 -7.40 -15.36
C PHE A 96 9.54 -8.49 -16.25
N ASP A 97 10.12 -9.69 -16.24
CA ASP A 97 9.62 -10.81 -17.01
C ASP A 97 8.34 -11.38 -16.39
N THR A 98 7.24 -11.23 -17.12
CA THR A 98 5.90 -11.70 -16.76
C THR A 98 5.47 -12.92 -17.57
N SER A 99 6.34 -13.48 -18.41
CA SER A 99 6.00 -14.58 -19.34
C SER A 99 5.45 -15.84 -18.68
N ALA A 100 5.76 -16.06 -17.40
CA ALA A 100 5.24 -17.18 -16.61
C ALA A 100 3.86 -16.92 -15.98
N TRP A 101 3.29 -15.72 -16.15
CA TRP A 101 2.01 -15.35 -15.54
C TRP A 101 0.84 -15.85 -16.38
N GLY A 102 -0.30 -16.05 -15.71
CA GLY A 102 -1.57 -16.28 -16.40
C GLY A 102 -2.19 -14.97 -16.89
N THR A 103 -3.38 -15.07 -17.45
CA THR A 103 -4.20 -13.91 -17.83
C THR A 103 -5.52 -13.90 -17.07
N ILE A 104 -6.04 -12.71 -16.74
CA ILE A 104 -7.36 -12.49 -16.15
C ILE A 104 -8.18 -11.57 -17.06
N LYS A 105 -9.51 -11.70 -17.05
CA LYS A 105 -10.39 -10.74 -17.74
C LYS A 105 -10.64 -9.50 -16.89
N VAL A 106 -10.50 -8.33 -17.48
CA VAL A 106 -10.83 -7.03 -16.87
C VAL A 106 -11.96 -6.36 -17.68
N PRO A 107 -13.05 -5.90 -17.04
CA PRO A 107 -13.38 -6.05 -15.63
C PRO A 107 -13.83 -7.48 -15.27
N GLY A 108 -13.57 -7.90 -14.04
CA GLY A 108 -13.88 -9.24 -13.53
C GLY A 108 -13.59 -9.37 -12.03
N ILE A 109 -14.21 -10.36 -11.37
CA ILE A 109 -13.93 -10.71 -9.97
C ILE A 109 -12.97 -11.90 -9.98
N TRP A 110 -11.75 -11.75 -9.45
CA TRP A 110 -10.72 -12.79 -9.52
C TRP A 110 -11.13 -14.12 -8.87
N GLN A 111 -12.06 -14.12 -7.90
CA GLN A 111 -12.53 -15.35 -7.24
C GLN A 111 -13.36 -16.20 -8.19
N ALA A 112 -14.09 -15.56 -9.11
CA ALA A 112 -14.86 -16.25 -10.14
C ALA A 112 -13.96 -16.87 -11.21
N GLU A 113 -12.73 -16.36 -11.37
CA GLU A 113 -11.70 -16.89 -12.26
C GLU A 113 -10.75 -17.88 -11.56
N GLY A 114 -11.09 -18.32 -10.33
CA GLY A 114 -10.37 -19.39 -9.62
C GLY A 114 -9.25 -18.92 -8.67
N HIS A 115 -9.13 -17.63 -8.42
CA HIS A 115 -8.10 -17.08 -7.53
C HIS A 115 -8.63 -16.76 -6.13
N GLY A 116 -7.98 -17.31 -5.10
CA GLY A 116 -8.38 -17.12 -3.71
C GLY A 116 -9.61 -17.95 -3.32
N ARG A 117 -10.39 -17.49 -2.35
CA ARG A 117 -11.62 -18.16 -1.90
C ARG A 117 -12.75 -17.15 -1.78
N PRO A 118 -13.93 -17.41 -2.35
CA PRO A 118 -15.10 -16.58 -2.09
C PRO A 118 -15.48 -16.69 -0.62
N PHE A 119 -15.91 -15.58 -0.04
CA PHE A 119 -16.41 -15.51 1.33
C PHE A 119 -17.77 -14.83 1.31
N SER A 120 -18.73 -15.38 2.06
CA SER A 120 -20.05 -14.81 2.20
C SER A 120 -20.49 -14.97 3.64
N SER A 121 -20.82 -13.87 4.30
CA SER A 121 -21.38 -13.88 5.65
C SER A 121 -22.37 -12.72 5.78
N ALA A 122 -23.35 -12.87 6.68
CA ALA A 122 -24.33 -11.81 6.92
C ALA A 122 -23.79 -10.67 7.80
N ALA A 123 -22.88 -10.95 8.73
CA ALA A 123 -22.41 -9.98 9.73
C ALA A 123 -20.95 -10.16 10.14
N ALA A 124 -20.31 -11.28 9.75
CA ALA A 124 -18.92 -11.54 10.12
C ALA A 124 -17.99 -10.81 9.18
N ILE A 125 -17.16 -9.93 9.74
CA ILE A 125 -16.08 -9.29 9.00
C ILE A 125 -14.98 -10.34 8.76
N PRO A 126 -14.54 -10.56 7.51
CA PRO A 126 -13.43 -11.44 7.24
C PRO A 126 -12.17 -10.83 7.84
N SER A 127 -11.77 -11.31 9.01
CA SER A 127 -10.46 -11.04 9.59
C SER A 127 -9.56 -12.25 9.36
N ARG A 128 -8.25 -12.02 9.29
CA ARG A 128 -7.25 -13.08 9.42
C ARG A 128 -7.42 -13.65 10.82
N ALA A 129 -8.34 -14.59 11.00
CA ALA A 129 -8.59 -15.18 12.29
C ALA A 129 -7.27 -15.74 12.80
N THR A 130 -6.72 -15.12 13.84
CA THR A 130 -5.78 -15.79 14.73
C THR A 130 -6.47 -17.09 15.08
N SER A 131 -5.94 -18.20 14.55
CA SER A 131 -6.36 -19.55 14.88
C SER A 131 -6.29 -19.68 16.41
N ARG A 132 -7.39 -19.42 17.12
CA ARG A 132 -7.59 -19.98 18.45
C ARG A 132 -7.88 -21.46 18.22
N ARG A 133 -6.81 -22.22 17.99
CA ARG A 133 -6.74 -23.58 18.49
C ARG A 133 -6.78 -23.47 20.01
N SER A 134 -7.99 -23.40 20.57
CA SER A 134 -8.20 -23.88 21.92
C SER A 134 -8.25 -25.40 21.81
N THR A 135 -7.07 -25.99 21.94
CA THR A 135 -6.85 -27.40 22.23
C THR A 135 -7.75 -27.82 23.39
N THR A 136 -8.40 -28.96 23.22
CA THR A 136 -9.07 -29.73 24.28
C THR A 136 -8.15 -29.93 25.48
N ALA A 137 -8.67 -29.69 26.68
CA ALA A 137 -8.34 -30.42 27.90
C ALA A 137 -9.58 -30.40 28.79
#